data_AF-A0A168NJZ7-F1
#
_entry.id   AF-A0A168NJZ7-F1
#
_cell.length_a   1.000
_cell.length_b   1.000
_cell.length_c   1.000
_cell.angle_alpha   90.00
_cell.angle_beta   90.00
_cell.angle_gamma   90.00
#
_symmetry.space_group_name_H-M   'P 1'
#
loop_
_entity.id
_entity.type
_entity.pdbx_description
1 polymer ?
#
loop_
_entity_poly.entity_id
_entity_poly.type
_entity_poly.pdbx_seq_one_letter_code
_entity_poly.pdbx_strand_id
1 'polypeptide(L)'
;MKTVITLAIVSTLACAACATAPDRPPSAPDYSAVATQAPTPNARLFAACLEQAAAADAYRRADNGDGAEYILFTCTGAPAAAFAVALIPWSEKIGSTFQRDGRIFRSTAKVEADLFGVDFCSTDATGGDAICILSFNAGDFLDQ
;
A
#
# COMPACT_ATOMS: atom_id res chain seq x y z
N MET A 1 57.85 -40.09 -38.29
CA MET A 1 56.67 -40.43 -39.11
C MET A 1 55.44 -39.81 -38.47
N LYS A 2 54.61 -39.17 -39.29
CA LYS A 2 53.39 -38.45 -38.93
C LYS A 2 52.32 -39.38 -38.36
N THR A 3 51.65 -38.97 -37.29
CA THR A 3 50.20 -39.13 -37.14
C THR A 3 49.67 -37.98 -36.28
N VAL A 4 49.03 -37.01 -36.93
CA VAL A 4 48.25 -35.95 -36.28
C VAL A 4 46.84 -36.53 -36.11
N ILE A 5 46.34 -36.63 -34.87
CA ILE A 5 44.96 -37.02 -34.58
C ILE A 5 44.21 -35.79 -34.08
N THR A 6 43.15 -35.47 -34.81
CA THR A 6 42.30 -34.31 -34.73
C THR A 6 41.10 -34.60 -33.82
N LEU A 7 40.85 -33.68 -32.87
CA LEU A 7 39.55 -33.17 -32.40
C LEU A 7 38.48 -34.11 -31.81
N ALA A 8 38.05 -33.82 -30.57
CA ALA A 8 36.64 -33.56 -30.23
C ALA A 8 36.51 -33.12 -28.75
N ILE A 9 36.41 -31.80 -28.54
CA ILE A 9 35.92 -31.22 -27.29
C ILE A 9 34.41 -31.37 -27.32
N VAL A 10 33.86 -32.33 -26.57
CA VAL A 10 32.41 -32.46 -26.38
C VAL A 10 32.03 -31.54 -25.23
N SER A 11 31.77 -30.28 -25.56
CA SER A 11 31.11 -29.32 -24.68
C SER A 11 29.63 -29.70 -24.59
N THR A 12 29.25 -30.47 -23.58
CA THR A 12 27.84 -30.66 -23.21
C THR A 12 27.32 -29.36 -22.63
N LEU A 13 26.79 -28.49 -23.49
CA LEU A 13 25.85 -27.44 -23.10
C LEU A 13 24.63 -28.12 -22.50
N ALA A 14 24.60 -28.26 -21.18
CA ALA A 14 23.36 -28.49 -20.46
C ALA A 14 22.57 -27.18 -20.50
N CYS A 15 21.87 -26.94 -21.60
CA CYS A 15 20.73 -26.03 -21.62
C CYS A 15 19.70 -26.61 -20.64
N ALA A 16 19.77 -26.20 -19.38
CA ALA A 16 18.65 -26.34 -18.47
C ALA A 16 17.48 -25.58 -19.10
N ALA A 17 16.57 -26.35 -19.67
CA ALA A 17 15.35 -25.86 -20.27
C ALA A 17 14.65 -24.96 -19.24
N CYS A 18 14.38 -23.71 -19.64
CA CYS A 18 13.31 -22.94 -19.03
C CYS A 18 12.05 -23.79 -19.14
N ALA A 19 11.67 -24.45 -18.05
CA ALA A 19 10.33 -25.00 -17.90
C ALA A 19 9.39 -23.79 -17.83
N THR A 20 9.04 -23.24 -18.99
CA THR A 20 7.87 -22.38 -19.14
C THR A 20 6.69 -23.27 -18.76
N ALA A 21 6.23 -23.14 -17.51
CA ALA A 21 4.94 -23.69 -17.13
C ALA A 21 3.93 -23.22 -18.19
N PRO A 22 3.08 -24.11 -18.72
CA PRO A 22 2.06 -23.66 -19.65
C PRO A 22 1.22 -22.61 -18.94
N ASP A 23 1.15 -21.41 -19.52
CA ASP A 23 0.26 -20.35 -19.05
C ASP A 23 -1.14 -20.96 -18.93
N ARG A 24 -1.63 -21.04 -17.69
CA ARG A 24 -3.00 -21.48 -17.44
C ARG A 24 -3.89 -20.50 -18.23
N PRO A 25 -4.74 -20.96 -19.18
CA PRO A 25 -5.62 -20.04 -19.88
C PRO A 25 -6.41 -19.27 -18.81
N PRO A 26 -6.48 -17.92 -18.91
CA PRO A 26 -7.15 -17.13 -17.90
C PRO A 26 -8.56 -17.67 -17.74
N SER A 27 -8.93 -18.02 -16.51
CA SER A 27 -10.31 -18.39 -16.21
C SER A 27 -11.22 -17.23 -16.58
N ALA A 28 -12.42 -17.52 -17.06
CA ALA A 28 -13.44 -16.49 -17.23
C ALA A 28 -13.59 -15.71 -15.90
N PRO A 29 -13.74 -14.37 -15.94
CA PRO A 29 -13.94 -13.59 -14.71
C PRO A 29 -15.13 -14.10 -13.91
N ASP A 30 -14.97 -14.19 -12.58
CA ASP A 30 -16.05 -14.49 -11.66
C ASP A 30 -16.69 -13.18 -11.18
N TYR A 31 -17.97 -13.00 -11.48
CA TYR A 31 -18.77 -11.85 -11.08
C TYR A 31 -19.70 -12.15 -9.90
N SER A 32 -19.49 -13.25 -9.20
CA SER A 32 -20.23 -13.56 -7.97
C SER A 32 -19.99 -12.51 -6.89
N ALA A 33 -20.96 -12.35 -6.00
CA ALA A 33 -20.88 -11.38 -4.92
C ALA A 33 -19.75 -11.73 -3.93
N VAL A 34 -19.01 -10.73 -3.49
CA VAL A 34 -17.94 -10.88 -2.50
C VAL A 34 -18.55 -11.11 -1.12
N ALA A 35 -18.17 -12.21 -0.44
CA ALA A 35 -18.60 -12.48 0.93
C ALA A 35 -18.06 -11.43 1.90
N THR A 36 -18.89 -10.97 2.84
CA THR A 36 -18.54 -9.90 3.78
C THR A 36 -18.53 -10.37 5.24
N GLN A 37 -17.87 -9.59 6.10
CA GLN A 37 -17.80 -9.80 7.55
C GLN A 37 -18.25 -8.52 8.27
N ALA A 38 -18.64 -8.64 9.54
CA ALA A 38 -18.95 -7.47 10.36
C ALA A 38 -17.69 -6.58 10.54
N PRO A 39 -17.82 -5.25 10.55
CA PRO A 39 -16.67 -4.36 10.63
C PRO A 39 -16.00 -4.44 12.01
N THR A 40 -14.68 -4.60 11.99
CA THR A 40 -13.82 -4.54 13.18
C THR A 40 -13.82 -3.13 13.79
N PRO A 41 -13.35 -2.95 15.04
CA PRO A 41 -13.18 -1.61 15.61
C PRO A 41 -12.31 -0.70 14.73
N ASN A 42 -11.22 -1.22 14.16
CA ASN A 42 -10.35 -0.44 13.28
C ASN A 42 -11.06 -0.06 11.99
N ALA A 43 -11.82 -0.97 11.37
CA ALA A 43 -12.60 -0.65 10.16
C ALA A 43 -13.60 0.50 10.39
N ARG A 44 -14.15 0.61 11.61
CA ARG A 44 -15.02 1.73 11.98
C ARG A 44 -14.26 3.07 12.08
N LEU A 45 -12.98 3.05 12.43
CA LEU A 45 -12.13 4.26 12.44
C LEU A 45 -11.90 4.79 11.03
N PHE A 46 -11.67 3.90 10.05
CA PHE A 46 -11.62 4.27 8.64
C PHE A 46 -12.93 4.93 8.21
N ALA A 47 -14.07 4.29 8.47
CA ALA A 47 -15.38 4.83 8.11
C ALA A 47 -15.63 6.22 8.72
N ALA A 48 -15.34 6.41 10.02
CA ALA A 48 -15.52 7.69 10.69
C ALA A 48 -14.63 8.80 10.14
N CYS A 49 -13.38 8.48 9.79
CA CYS A 49 -12.46 9.43 9.18
C CYS A 49 -12.93 9.82 7.76
N LEU A 50 -13.33 8.85 6.93
CA LEU A 50 -13.87 9.08 5.59
C LEU A 50 -15.16 9.92 5.65
N GLU A 51 -16.08 9.59 6.56
CA GLU A 51 -17.32 10.34 6.76
C GLU A 51 -17.05 11.80 7.12
N GLN A 52 -16.16 12.05 8.08
CA GLN A 52 -15.82 13.42 8.48
C GLN A 52 -15.11 14.18 7.36
N ALA A 53 -14.14 13.55 6.68
CA ALA A 53 -13.41 14.17 5.59
C ALA A 53 -14.34 14.55 4.42
N ALA A 54 -15.26 13.66 4.05
CA ALA A 54 -16.26 13.93 3.02
C ALA A 54 -17.22 15.06 3.44
N ALA A 55 -17.72 15.05 4.68
CA ALA A 55 -18.59 16.09 5.21
C ALA A 55 -17.92 17.48 5.27
N ALA A 56 -16.58 17.51 5.39
CA ALA A 56 -15.78 18.73 5.43
C ALA A 56 -15.17 19.13 4.08
N ASP A 57 -15.46 18.42 2.99
CA ASP A 57 -14.82 18.59 1.68
C ASP A 57 -13.27 18.52 1.73
N ALA A 58 -12.76 17.71 2.66
CA ALA A 58 -11.35 17.55 2.97
C ALA A 58 -10.76 16.31 2.28
N TYR A 59 -11.00 16.17 0.97
CA TYR A 59 -10.41 15.12 0.16
C TYR A 59 -9.79 15.67 -1.12
N ARG A 60 -8.68 15.08 -1.57
CA ARG A 60 -7.93 15.54 -2.76
C ARG A 60 -7.49 14.35 -3.60
N ARG A 61 -7.43 14.53 -4.92
CA ARG A 61 -6.76 13.58 -5.81
C ARG A 61 -5.25 13.62 -5.56
N ALA A 62 -4.60 12.47 -5.61
CA ALA A 62 -3.16 12.32 -5.62
C ALA A 62 -2.75 11.32 -6.71
N ASP A 63 -1.79 11.77 -7.51
CA ASP A 63 -1.15 11.02 -8.60
C ASP A 63 0.37 11.23 -8.47
N ASN A 64 1.15 10.17 -8.65
CA ASN A 64 2.60 10.21 -8.67
C ASN A 64 3.20 9.95 -10.07
N GLY A 65 2.37 9.76 -11.10
CA GLY A 65 2.76 9.50 -12.49
C GLY A 65 3.04 8.03 -12.81
N ASP A 66 2.91 7.12 -11.84
CA ASP A 66 3.18 5.68 -12.01
C ASP A 66 1.91 4.84 -12.28
N GLY A 67 0.78 5.51 -12.51
CA GLY A 67 -0.50 4.89 -12.88
C GLY A 67 -1.37 4.41 -11.70
N ALA A 68 -0.93 4.61 -10.45
CA ALA A 68 -1.80 4.43 -9.30
C ALA A 68 -2.43 5.78 -8.91
N GLU A 69 -3.75 5.82 -8.82
CA GLU A 69 -4.52 7.04 -8.58
C GLU A 69 -5.30 6.92 -7.27
N TYR A 70 -5.07 7.88 -6.37
CA TYR A 70 -5.67 7.87 -5.03
C TYR A 70 -6.53 9.09 -4.76
N ILE A 71 -7.55 8.90 -3.93
CA ILE A 71 -8.23 9.98 -3.21
C ILE A 71 -7.69 9.97 -1.78
N LEU A 72 -7.11 11.09 -1.35
CA LEU A 72 -6.59 11.31 -0.01
C LEU A 72 -7.67 11.99 0.84
N PHE A 73 -8.22 11.28 1.82
CA PHE A 73 -9.19 11.81 2.77
C PHE A 73 -8.47 12.28 4.03
N THR A 74 -8.59 13.57 4.35
CA THR A 74 -7.99 14.17 5.54
C THR A 74 -9.04 14.35 6.62
N CYS A 75 -8.87 13.68 7.76
CA CYS A 75 -9.70 13.91 8.94
C CYS A 75 -8.90 14.54 10.08
N THR A 76 -9.61 15.30 10.92
CA THR A 76 -9.10 15.96 12.13
C THR A 76 -10.06 15.77 13.30
N GLY A 77 -9.76 16.36 14.46
CA GLY A 77 -10.66 16.33 15.62
C GLY A 77 -10.86 14.92 16.20
N ALA A 78 -12.08 14.61 16.64
CA ALA A 78 -12.37 13.36 17.35
C ALA A 78 -12.11 12.08 16.52
N PRO A 79 -12.50 12.00 15.22
CA PRO A 79 -12.15 10.85 14.40
C PRO A 79 -10.64 10.63 14.27
N ALA A 80 -9.87 11.70 13.99
CA ALA A 80 -8.43 11.60 13.85
C ALA A 80 -7.74 11.23 15.18
N ALA A 81 -8.18 11.80 16.30
CA ALA A 81 -7.64 11.45 17.62
C ALA A 81 -7.86 9.97 17.95
N ALA A 82 -9.06 9.44 17.70
CA ALA A 82 -9.36 8.03 17.90
C ALA A 82 -8.49 7.13 17.01
N PHE A 83 -8.32 7.49 15.74
CA PHE A 83 -7.48 6.76 14.80
C PHE A 83 -6.01 6.79 15.24
N ALA A 84 -5.48 7.96 15.57
CA ALA A 84 -4.08 8.13 15.98
C ALA A 84 -3.74 7.29 17.22
N VAL A 85 -4.63 7.25 18.21
CA VAL A 85 -4.47 6.41 19.41
C VAL A 85 -4.47 4.92 19.05
N ALA A 86 -5.43 4.47 18.24
CA ALA A 86 -5.51 3.07 17.82
C ALA A 86 -4.28 2.63 17.00
N LEU A 87 -3.62 3.57 16.31
CA LEU A 87 -2.46 3.30 15.47
C LEU A 87 -1.16 3.12 16.26
N ILE A 88 -1.09 3.58 17.52
CA ILE A 88 0.11 3.46 18.37
C ILE A 88 0.64 2.02 18.43
N PRO A 89 -0.11 1.04 18.96
CA PRO A 89 0.42 -0.33 19.11
C PRO A 89 0.71 -0.99 17.75
N TRP A 90 -0.04 -0.64 16.71
CA TRP A 90 0.17 -1.20 15.37
C TRP A 90 1.47 -0.68 14.74
N SER A 91 1.66 0.63 14.74
CA SER A 91 2.84 1.27 14.17
C SER A 91 4.14 0.88 14.88
N GLU A 92 4.10 0.72 16.21
CA GLU A 92 5.21 0.19 16.99
C GLU A 92 5.54 -1.25 16.59
N LYS A 93 4.52 -2.11 16.43
CA LYS A 93 4.68 -3.50 16.00
C LYS A 93 5.34 -3.60 14.62
N ILE A 94 4.95 -2.74 13.67
CA ILE A 94 5.47 -2.80 12.30
C ILE A 94 6.68 -1.89 12.08
N GLY A 95 7.10 -1.11 13.07
CA GLY A 95 8.20 -0.16 12.94
C GLY A 95 7.92 0.97 11.95
N SER A 96 6.70 1.51 11.94
CA SER A 96 6.26 2.59 11.04
C SER A 96 6.09 3.95 11.75
N THR A 97 6.70 4.11 12.92
CA THR A 97 6.75 5.38 13.65
C THR A 97 7.97 6.19 13.22
N PHE A 98 7.78 7.45 12.85
CA PHE A 98 8.86 8.38 12.54
C PHE A 98 8.53 9.80 12.99
N GLN A 99 9.54 10.67 13.11
CA GLN A 99 9.37 12.07 13.49
C GLN A 99 9.81 12.98 12.35
N ARG A 100 9.04 14.03 12.09
CA ARG A 100 9.35 15.04 11.08
C ARG A 100 8.68 16.36 11.44
N ASP A 101 9.39 17.47 11.28
CA ASP A 101 8.86 18.83 11.48
C ASP A 101 8.15 19.03 12.85
N GLY A 102 8.71 18.43 13.91
CA GLY A 102 8.16 18.50 15.27
C GLY A 102 6.90 17.65 15.52
N ARG A 103 6.50 16.83 14.55
CA ARG A 103 5.35 15.92 14.63
C ARG A 103 5.79 14.46 14.69
N ILE A 104 4.96 13.64 15.32
CA ILE A 104 5.12 12.19 15.37
C ILE A 104 4.16 11.58 14.36
N PHE A 105 4.71 10.85 13.39
CA PHE A 105 3.97 10.14 12.36
C PHE A 105 3.90 8.65 12.69
N ARG A 106 2.76 8.06 12.39
CA ARG A 106 2.50 6.62 12.49
C ARG A 106 1.66 6.21 11.29
N SER A 107 1.97 5.09 10.66
CA SER A 107 1.25 4.62 9.47
C SER A 107 0.77 3.16 9.58
N THR A 108 -0.24 2.83 8.79
CA THR A 108 -0.84 1.48 8.72
C THR A 108 0.05 0.48 7.98
N ALA A 109 0.96 0.98 7.14
CA ALA A 109 2.00 0.21 6.46
C ALA A 109 3.38 0.83 6.69
N LYS A 110 4.45 0.07 6.42
CA LYS A 110 5.81 0.63 6.39
C LYS A 110 5.92 1.58 5.21
N VAL A 111 6.52 2.74 5.45
CA VAL A 111 6.87 3.70 4.40
C VAL A 111 8.14 3.22 3.70
N GLU A 112 8.06 2.92 2.41
CA GLU A 112 9.20 2.43 1.63
C GLU A 112 9.94 3.58 0.93
N ALA A 113 9.22 4.43 0.21
CA ALA A 113 9.76 5.60 -0.48
C ALA A 113 9.10 6.88 0.03
N ASP A 114 7.77 6.92 0.04
CA ASP A 114 6.97 8.06 0.47
C ASP A 114 5.62 7.60 1.07
N LEU A 115 4.74 8.56 1.36
CA LEU A 115 3.42 8.32 1.96
C LEU A 115 2.33 8.02 0.92
N PHE A 116 2.67 7.88 -0.36
CA PHE A 116 1.71 7.60 -1.41
C PHE A 116 1.09 6.21 -1.23
N GLY A 117 -0.24 6.15 -1.17
CA GLY A 117 -0.97 4.91 -0.90
C GLY A 117 -0.85 4.38 0.53
N VAL A 118 -0.21 5.10 1.45
CA VAL A 118 -0.05 4.72 2.85
C VAL A 118 -1.00 5.55 3.71
N ASP A 119 -1.82 4.90 4.54
CA ASP A 119 -2.62 5.64 5.53
C ASP A 119 -1.75 6.00 6.73
N PHE A 120 -1.87 7.24 7.21
CA PHE A 120 -1.07 7.71 8.34
C PHE A 120 -1.79 8.75 9.18
N CYS A 121 -1.34 8.88 10.42
CA CYS A 121 -1.67 9.97 11.31
C CYS A 121 -0.40 10.70 11.74
N SER A 122 -0.50 12.00 11.90
CA SER A 122 0.50 12.82 12.57
C SER A 122 -0.09 13.49 13.81
N THR A 123 0.67 13.55 14.88
CA THR A 123 0.34 14.28 16.10
C THR A 123 1.46 15.27 16.43
N ASP A 124 1.17 16.28 17.25
CA ASP A 124 2.23 17.06 17.87
C ASP A 124 3.11 16.19 18.81
N ALA A 125 4.18 16.78 19.36
CA ALA A 125 5.12 16.10 20.24
C ALA A 125 4.50 15.58 21.55
N THR A 126 3.32 16.09 21.94
CA THR A 126 2.57 15.66 23.13
C THR A 126 1.53 14.57 22.82
N GLY A 127 1.35 14.23 21.54
CA GLY A 127 0.32 13.31 21.07
C GLY A 127 -1.03 13.99 20.78
N GLY A 128 -1.09 15.32 20.80
CA GLY A 128 -2.26 16.13 20.47
C GLY A 128 -2.36 16.48 18.97
N ASP A 129 -3.36 17.29 18.62
CA ASP A 129 -3.55 17.84 17.26
C ASP A 129 -3.48 16.77 16.16
N ALA A 130 -4.25 15.69 16.30
CA ALA A 130 -4.21 14.58 15.35
C ALA A 130 -4.75 14.99 13.98
N ILE A 131 -3.94 14.73 12.94
CA ILE A 131 -4.31 14.86 11.53
C ILE A 131 -4.04 13.51 10.87
N CYS A 132 -5.08 12.88 10.32
CA CYS A 132 -4.95 11.59 9.65
C CYS A 132 -5.33 11.70 8.17
N ILE A 133 -4.57 11.04 7.32
CA ILE A 133 -4.78 10.95 5.88
C ILE A 133 -4.96 9.48 5.51
N LEU A 134 -6.10 9.17 4.88
CA LEU A 134 -6.43 7.83 4.37
C LEU A 134 -6.41 7.84 2.85
N SER A 135 -5.76 6.85 2.26
CA SER A 135 -5.58 6.70 0.82
C SER A 135 -6.59 5.70 0.27
N PHE A 136 -7.50 6.15 -0.59
CA PHE A 136 -8.42 5.28 -1.31
C PHE A 136 -7.98 5.12 -2.77
N ASN A 137 -7.63 3.90 -3.18
CA ASN A 137 -7.28 3.62 -4.58
C ASN A 137 -8.55 3.68 -5.43
N ALA A 138 -8.61 4.65 -6.33
CA ALA A 138 -9.72 4.85 -7.25
C ALA A 138 -9.38 4.47 -8.70
N GLY A 139 -8.09 4.21 -8.99
CA GLY A 139 -7.58 3.91 -10.32
C GLY A 139 -7.84 5.01 -11.35
N ASP A 140 -7.63 4.67 -12.61
CA ASP A 140 -7.69 5.58 -13.78
C ASP A 140 -9.04 6.30 -13.96
N PHE A 141 -10.07 5.95 -13.18
CA PHE A 141 -11.33 6.68 -13.18
C PHE A 141 -11.17 8.15 -12.77
N LEU A 142 -10.11 8.50 -12.03
CA LEU A 142 -9.84 9.89 -11.61
C LEU A 142 -9.32 10.81 -12.73
N ASP A 143 -9.00 10.27 -13.90
CA ASP A 143 -8.49 11.04 -15.06
C ASP A 143 -9.57 11.66 -15.96
N GLN A 144 -10.84 11.47 -15.61
CA GLN A 144 -11.99 11.92 -16.41
C GLN A 144 -12.37 13.39 -16.17
#